data_AF-A0AAE9XPX9-F1
#
_entry.id   AF-A0AAE9XPX9-F1
#
_cell.length_a   1.000
_cell.length_b   1.000
_cell.length_c   1.000
_cell.angle_alpha   90.00
_cell.angle_beta   90.00
_cell.angle_gamma   90.00
#
_symmetry.space_group_name_H-M   'P 1'
#
loop_
_entity.id
_entity.type
_entity.pdbx_description
1 polymer ?
#
loop_
_entity_poly.entity_id
_entity_poly.type
_entity_poly.pdbx_seq_one_letter_code
_entity_poly.pdbx_strand_id
1 'polypeptide(L)'
;MKLAYLGEAKTGGEPWAVAVLVIADPDRHWPAVDKAFVQIRKAHLMPKDRATCTFNPKEIFHGSGTFARDRYEFETRLALLEALTSLPTALGLKLFVAAVPAENCTQEDARTLVLEAYETEEAVALVTDTESSLKASPIGPPLMADRATSPLLQLADIVAFIAKRAAAEKEDTMELYERLLPAFA
;
A
#
# COMPACT_ATOMS: atom_id res chain seq x y z
N MET A 1 -21.19 -5.96 3.19
CA MET A 1 -20.41 -5.22 4.22
C MET A 1 -19.11 -4.78 3.57
N LYS A 2 -18.57 -3.59 3.86
CA LYS A 2 -17.24 -3.18 3.36
C LYS A 2 -16.26 -3.12 4.53
N LEU A 3 -15.03 -3.57 4.31
CA LEU A 3 -13.91 -3.44 5.23
C LEU A 3 -12.88 -2.48 4.64
N ALA A 4 -12.22 -1.72 5.50
CA ALA A 4 -11.19 -0.76 5.13
C ALA A 4 -9.86 -1.14 5.78
N TYR A 5 -8.80 -1.20 4.99
CA TYR A 5 -7.45 -1.54 5.45
C TYR A 5 -6.54 -0.35 5.24
N LEU A 6 -5.96 0.15 6.33
CA LEU A 6 -5.09 1.32 6.33
C LEU A 6 -3.63 0.88 6.33
N GLY A 7 -2.92 1.18 5.26
CA GLY A 7 -1.47 1.04 5.15
C GLY A 7 -0.81 2.41 5.25
N GLU A 8 0.34 2.48 5.89
CA GLU A 8 1.02 3.75 6.13
C GLU A 8 2.51 3.63 5.86
N ALA A 9 3.08 4.66 5.25
CA ALA A 9 4.51 4.75 4.99
C ALA A 9 5.06 6.03 5.59
N LYS A 10 5.79 5.89 6.71
CA LYS A 10 6.64 6.93 7.28
C LYS A 10 7.98 6.32 7.68
N THR A 11 9.06 6.99 7.33
CA THR A 11 10.42 6.63 7.77
C THR A 11 11.10 7.90 8.26
N GLY A 12 11.87 7.79 9.35
CA GLY A 12 12.53 8.94 9.95
C GLY A 12 13.43 9.65 8.93
N GLY A 13 13.17 10.94 8.70
CA GLY A 13 13.94 11.78 7.79
C GLY A 13 13.48 11.80 6.33
N GLU A 14 12.38 11.13 5.97
CA GLU A 14 11.83 11.21 4.61
C GLU A 14 10.84 12.38 4.45
N PRO A 15 10.79 13.03 3.27
CA PRO A 15 10.04 14.27 3.06
C PRO A 15 8.53 14.07 2.90
N TRP A 16 8.02 12.83 2.94
CA TRP A 16 6.61 12.53 2.74
C TRP A 16 6.08 11.54 3.77
N ALA A 17 4.87 11.81 4.27
CA ALA A 17 4.04 10.83 4.97
C ALA A 17 2.91 10.40 4.03
N VAL A 18 2.70 9.08 3.91
CA VAL A 18 1.66 8.52 3.04
C VAL A 18 0.75 7.58 3.82
N ALA A 19 -0.55 7.72 3.60
CA ALA A 19 -1.58 6.80 4.07
C ALA A 19 -2.37 6.27 2.87
N VAL A 20 -2.70 4.99 2.90
CA VAL A 20 -3.47 4.30 1.86
C VAL A 20 -4.60 3.53 2.50
N LEU A 21 -5.81 3.73 2.00
CA LEU A 21 -6.98 2.97 2.40
C LEU A 21 -7.40 2.03 1.27
N VAL A 22 -7.43 0.73 1.54
CA VAL A 22 -7.95 -0.29 0.62
C VAL A 22 -9.37 -0.67 1.06
N ILE A 23 -10.35 -0.48 0.18
CA ILE A 23 -11.74 -0.86 0.45
C ILE A 23 -12.04 -2.21 -0.19
N ALA A 24 -12.47 -3.16 0.61
CA ALA A 24 -12.80 -4.51 0.17
C ALA A 24 -14.17 -4.97 0.68
N ASP A 25 -14.99 -5.47 -0.21
CA ASP A 25 -16.02 -6.46 0.13
C ASP A 25 -15.36 -7.80 0.52
N PRO A 26 -15.54 -8.30 1.75
CA PRO A 26 -14.86 -9.49 2.23
C PRO A 26 -15.30 -10.77 1.51
N ASP A 27 -16.58 -10.88 1.15
CA ASP A 27 -17.12 -12.08 0.52
C ASP A 27 -16.65 -12.19 -0.93
N ARG A 28 -16.52 -11.05 -1.61
CA ARG A 28 -16.07 -10.99 -3.01
C ARG A 28 -14.56 -11.00 -3.15
N HIS A 29 -13.86 -10.13 -2.41
CA HIS A 29 -12.45 -9.87 -2.71
C HIS A 29 -11.50 -10.75 -1.92
N TRP A 30 -11.83 -11.14 -0.69
CA TRP A 30 -10.87 -11.85 0.16
C TRP A 30 -10.41 -13.19 -0.46
N PRO A 31 -11.30 -14.05 -0.99
CA PRO A 31 -10.88 -15.28 -1.66
C PRO A 31 -10.03 -15.01 -2.91
N ALA A 32 -10.33 -13.94 -3.65
CA ALA A 32 -9.61 -13.59 -4.87
C ALA A 32 -8.20 -13.05 -4.57
N VAL A 33 -8.08 -12.19 -3.55
CA VAL A 33 -6.79 -11.66 -3.08
C VAL A 33 -5.93 -12.78 -2.52
N ASP A 34 -6.48 -13.65 -1.67
CA ASP A 34 -5.73 -14.77 -1.09
C ASP A 34 -5.21 -15.71 -2.19
N LYS A 35 -6.08 -16.09 -3.14
CA LYS A 35 -5.69 -16.88 -4.31
C LYS A 35 -4.58 -16.18 -5.11
N ALA A 36 -4.67 -14.88 -5.34
CA ALA A 36 -3.67 -14.14 -6.10
C ALA A 36 -2.32 -14.12 -5.37
N PHE A 37 -2.30 -13.89 -4.06
CA PHE A 37 -1.08 -13.95 -3.25
C PHE A 37 -0.42 -15.33 -3.30
N VAL A 38 -1.21 -16.41 -3.23
CA VAL A 38 -0.69 -17.77 -3.40
C VAL A 38 -0.04 -17.97 -4.78
N GLN A 39 -0.65 -17.46 -5.84
CA GLN A 39 -0.07 -17.56 -7.19
C GLN A 39 1.21 -16.74 -7.33
N ILE A 40 1.23 -15.50 -6.82
CA ILE A 40 2.42 -14.64 -6.82
C ILE A 40 3.57 -15.32 -6.05
N ARG A 41 3.30 -15.88 -4.87
CA ARG A 41 4.32 -16.66 -4.12
C ARG A 41 4.86 -17.82 -4.94
N LYS A 42 3.99 -18.56 -5.64
CA LYS A 42 4.43 -19.68 -6.48
C LYS A 42 5.29 -19.23 -7.67
N ALA A 43 4.93 -18.10 -8.30
CA ALA A 43 5.61 -17.58 -9.47
C ALA A 43 6.98 -16.95 -9.15
N HIS A 44 7.07 -16.19 -8.05
CA HIS A 44 8.23 -15.35 -7.77
C HIS A 44 9.13 -15.86 -6.64
N LEU A 45 8.65 -16.76 -5.78
CA LEU A 45 9.42 -17.26 -4.63
C LEU A 45 9.90 -18.69 -4.81
N MET A 46 11.11 -18.95 -4.30
CA MET A 46 11.65 -20.30 -4.17
C MET A 46 10.73 -21.15 -3.28
N PRO A 47 10.57 -22.47 -3.56
CA PRO A 47 9.66 -23.33 -2.80
C PRO A 47 9.81 -23.25 -1.27
N LYS A 48 11.05 -23.17 -0.77
CA LYS A 48 11.37 -23.08 0.66
C LYS A 48 10.90 -21.80 1.36
N ASP A 49 10.66 -20.72 0.60
CA ASP A 49 10.30 -19.41 1.16
C ASP A 49 8.78 -19.14 1.09
N ARG A 50 8.04 -19.92 0.29
CA ARG A 50 6.61 -19.67 0.00
C ARG A 50 5.71 -19.69 1.24
N ALA A 51 6.04 -20.52 2.23
CA ALA A 51 5.21 -20.70 3.42
C ALA A 51 5.43 -19.61 4.48
N THR A 52 6.62 -19.01 4.51
CA THR A 52 7.03 -18.08 5.57
C THR A 52 7.13 -16.62 5.08
N CYS A 53 7.05 -16.38 3.78
CA CYS A 53 7.19 -15.04 3.22
C CYS A 53 5.94 -14.18 3.48
N THR A 54 6.17 -13.10 4.23
CA THR A 54 5.27 -11.95 4.32
C THR A 54 5.77 -10.87 3.37
N PHE A 55 4.89 -10.31 2.54
CA PHE A 55 5.30 -9.27 1.59
C PHE A 55 5.42 -7.93 2.31
N ASN A 56 6.62 -7.61 2.76
CA ASN A 56 6.98 -6.28 3.22
C ASN A 56 7.68 -5.51 2.08
N PRO A 57 7.16 -4.36 1.64
CA PRO A 57 7.71 -3.66 0.47
C PRO A 57 9.14 -3.19 0.69
N LYS A 58 9.49 -2.73 1.89
CA LYS A 58 10.86 -2.33 2.23
C LYS A 58 11.82 -3.51 2.14
N GLU A 59 11.38 -4.70 2.56
CA GLU A 59 12.22 -5.90 2.47
C GLU A 59 12.36 -6.41 1.03
N ILE A 60 11.29 -6.41 0.25
CA ILE A 60 11.37 -6.77 -1.18
C ILE A 60 12.29 -5.80 -1.92
N PHE A 61 12.19 -4.51 -1.64
CA PHE A 61 12.95 -3.47 -2.33
C PHE A 61 14.41 -3.37 -1.86
N HIS A 62 14.65 -3.36 -0.54
CA HIS A 62 16.00 -3.14 0.03
C HIS A 62 16.68 -4.41 0.56
N GLY A 63 15.93 -5.45 0.92
CA GLY A 63 16.48 -6.73 1.40
C GLY A 63 16.82 -6.80 2.88
N SER A 64 16.05 -6.17 3.76
CA SER A 64 16.48 -5.85 5.13
C SER A 64 16.19 -6.88 6.23
N GLY A 65 15.75 -8.11 5.93
CA GLY A 65 15.38 -9.06 6.99
C GLY A 65 14.82 -10.39 6.52
N THR A 66 13.50 -10.47 6.36
CA THR A 66 12.81 -11.75 6.05
C THR A 66 12.93 -12.16 4.58
N PHE A 67 13.26 -11.21 3.71
CA PHE A 67 13.50 -11.43 2.29
C PHE A 67 15.01 -11.47 2.01
N ALA A 68 15.55 -12.68 1.85
CA ALA A 68 16.96 -12.93 1.61
C ALA A 68 17.40 -12.44 0.21
N ARG A 69 17.86 -11.19 0.15
CA ARG A 69 18.19 -10.48 -1.10
C ARG A 69 19.25 -11.17 -1.94
N ASP A 70 20.19 -11.87 -1.32
CA ASP A 70 21.21 -12.68 -1.97
C ASP A 70 20.63 -13.85 -2.79
N ARG A 71 19.40 -14.27 -2.48
CA ARG A 71 18.70 -15.35 -3.20
C ARG A 71 17.79 -14.85 -4.32
N TYR A 72 17.54 -13.54 -4.39
CA TYR A 72 16.56 -12.95 -5.30
C TYR A 72 17.16 -11.76 -6.04
N GLU A 73 17.43 -11.97 -7.33
CA GLU A 73 17.89 -10.93 -8.25
C GLU A 73 16.95 -9.71 -8.24
N PHE A 74 17.50 -8.53 -8.49
CA PHE A 74 16.74 -7.27 -8.47
C PHE A 74 15.52 -7.32 -9.39
N GLU A 75 15.68 -7.83 -10.61
CA GLU A 75 14.58 -8.00 -11.57
C GLU A 75 13.45 -8.89 -11.03
N THR A 76 13.78 -9.95 -10.29
CA THR A 76 12.76 -10.82 -9.67
C THR A 76 11.99 -10.08 -8.59
N ARG A 77 12.67 -9.22 -7.83
CA ARG A 77 12.06 -8.40 -6.77
C ARG A 77 11.17 -7.29 -7.36
N LEU A 78 11.60 -6.69 -8.47
CA LEU A 78 10.80 -5.72 -9.20
C LEU A 78 9.54 -6.36 -9.80
N ALA A 79 9.68 -7.50 -10.47
CA ALA A 79 8.55 -8.26 -11.00
C ALA A 79 7.57 -8.71 -9.91
N LEU A 80 8.07 -9.04 -8.71
CA LEU A 80 7.23 -9.34 -7.55
C LEU A 80 6.44 -8.11 -7.10
N LEU A 81 7.07 -6.94 -7.00
CA LEU A 81 6.37 -5.70 -6.65
C LEU A 81 5.33 -5.34 -7.70
N GLU A 82 5.67 -5.45 -8.98
CA GLU A 82 4.76 -5.24 -10.10
C GLU A 82 3.52 -6.15 -10.03
N ALA A 83 3.73 -7.45 -9.75
CA ALA A 83 2.63 -8.38 -9.59
C ALA A 83 1.71 -7.99 -8.43
N LEU A 84 2.28 -7.57 -7.30
CA LEU A 84 1.52 -7.15 -6.12
C LEU A 84 0.78 -5.82 -6.34
N THR A 85 1.42 -4.82 -6.96
CA THR A 85 0.81 -3.51 -7.24
C THR A 85 -0.25 -3.57 -8.33
N SER A 86 -0.26 -4.61 -9.18
CA SER A 86 -1.32 -4.80 -10.17
C SER A 86 -2.65 -5.31 -9.59
N LEU A 87 -2.63 -5.90 -8.39
CA LEU A 87 -3.79 -6.57 -7.79
C LEU A 87 -5.00 -5.64 -7.55
N PRO A 88 -4.84 -4.40 -7.07
CA PRO A 88 -5.97 -3.51 -6.86
C PRO A 88 -6.79 -3.31 -8.13
N THR A 89 -6.13 -2.95 -9.23
CA THR A 89 -6.76 -2.79 -10.55
C THR A 89 -7.35 -4.10 -11.05
N ALA A 90 -6.60 -5.20 -10.98
CA ALA A 90 -7.03 -6.51 -11.49
C ALA A 90 -8.26 -7.08 -10.75
N LEU A 91 -8.41 -6.75 -9.47
CA LEU A 91 -9.49 -7.25 -8.61
C LEU A 91 -10.62 -6.24 -8.41
N GLY A 92 -10.49 -5.03 -8.96
CA GLY A 92 -11.46 -3.94 -8.77
C GLY A 92 -11.54 -3.45 -7.32
N LEU A 93 -10.40 -3.43 -6.61
CA LEU A 93 -10.31 -2.85 -5.27
C LEU A 93 -10.26 -1.33 -5.40
N LYS A 94 -11.09 -0.62 -4.62
CA LYS A 94 -11.03 0.84 -4.53
C LYS A 94 -9.92 1.23 -3.56
N LEU A 95 -9.06 2.16 -3.98
CA LEU A 95 -7.99 2.71 -3.16
C LEU A 95 -8.22 4.20 -2.93
N PHE A 96 -7.84 4.67 -1.75
CA PHE A 96 -7.67 6.10 -1.47
C PHE A 96 -6.24 6.30 -0.99
N VAL A 97 -5.57 7.35 -1.47
CA VAL A 97 -4.16 7.62 -1.15
C VAL A 97 -4.00 9.07 -0.75
N ALA A 98 -3.46 9.31 0.44
CA ALA A 98 -3.06 10.64 0.85
C ALA A 98 -1.54 10.67 1.02
N ALA A 99 -0.88 11.62 0.34
CA ALA A 99 0.53 11.92 0.51
C ALA A 99 0.66 13.38 0.92
N VAL A 100 1.37 13.63 2.02
CA VAL A 100 1.60 14.97 2.58
C VAL A 100 3.08 15.20 2.86
N PRO A 101 3.63 16.41 2.64
CA PRO A 101 4.99 16.72 3.01
C PRO A 101 5.22 16.55 4.52
N ALA A 102 6.24 15.80 4.91
CA ALA A 102 6.54 15.48 6.31
C ALA A 102 7.03 16.70 7.12
N GLU A 103 7.46 17.76 6.44
CA GLU A 103 7.83 19.05 7.05
C GLU A 103 6.62 19.83 7.57
N ASN A 104 5.43 19.58 7.01
CA ASN A 104 4.21 20.31 7.32
C ASN A 104 3.15 19.44 8.01
N CYS A 105 3.30 18.11 7.96
CA CYS A 105 2.26 17.19 8.38
C CYS A 105 2.81 15.92 9.05
N THR A 106 1.98 15.34 9.89
CA THR A 106 2.18 14.06 10.57
C THR A 106 1.55 12.90 9.78
N GLN A 107 1.82 11.68 10.22
CA GLN A 107 1.18 10.47 9.68
C GLN A 107 -0.33 10.45 9.98
N GLU A 108 -0.74 11.04 11.11
CA GLU A 108 -2.14 11.16 11.48
C GLU A 108 -2.89 12.15 10.56
N ASP A 109 -2.20 13.17 10.03
CA ASP A 109 -2.79 14.09 9.05
C ASP A 109 -3.05 13.38 7.71
N ALA A 110 -2.08 12.60 7.22
CA ALA A 110 -2.28 11.76 6.03
C ALA A 110 -3.45 10.77 6.22
N ARG A 111 -3.54 10.17 7.41
CA ARG A 111 -4.63 9.27 7.78
C ARG A 111 -5.98 9.99 7.82
N THR A 112 -6.04 11.20 8.35
CA THR A 112 -7.27 11.99 8.39
C THR A 112 -7.75 12.28 6.97
N LEU A 113 -6.86 12.75 6.10
CA LEU A 113 -7.18 13.04 4.70
C LEU A 113 -7.70 11.82 3.94
N VAL A 114 -7.09 10.64 4.12
CA VAL A 114 -7.54 9.44 3.42
C VAL A 114 -8.92 8.96 3.90
N LEU A 115 -9.25 9.20 5.18
CA LEU A 115 -10.56 8.88 5.74
C LEU A 115 -11.64 9.87 5.28
N GLU A 116 -11.33 11.15 5.21
CA GLU A 116 -12.23 12.17 4.65
C GLU A 116 -12.53 11.88 3.17
N ALA A 117 -11.51 11.54 2.38
CA ALA A 117 -11.66 11.14 0.98
C ALA A 117 -12.59 9.92 0.82
N TYR A 118 -12.50 8.96 1.74
CA TYR A 118 -13.40 7.82 1.77
C TYR A 118 -14.86 8.22 2.07
N GLU A 119 -15.08 9.15 2.99
CA GLU A 119 -16.42 9.63 3.34
C GLU A 119 -17.08 10.41 2.20
N THR A 120 -16.31 11.20 1.44
CA THR A 120 -16.82 11.97 0.29
C THR A 120 -16.87 11.18 -1.00
N GLU A 121 -16.26 9.98 -1.03
CA GLU A 121 -15.96 9.19 -2.23
C GLU A 121 -15.12 9.94 -3.29
N GLU A 122 -14.52 11.08 -2.95
CA GLU A 122 -13.64 11.83 -3.83
C GLU A 122 -12.22 11.22 -3.83
N ALA A 123 -11.65 11.06 -5.02
CA ALA A 123 -10.29 10.55 -5.15
C ALA A 123 -9.28 11.57 -4.59
N VAL A 124 -8.36 11.11 -3.75
CA VAL A 124 -7.17 11.89 -3.38
C VAL A 124 -5.94 11.13 -3.91
N ALA A 125 -5.07 11.85 -4.59
CA ALA A 125 -3.86 11.29 -5.22
C ALA A 125 -2.56 11.97 -4.76
N LEU A 126 -2.59 13.22 -4.26
CA LEU A 126 -1.45 13.92 -3.64
C LEU A 126 -1.97 15.27 -3.11
N VAL A 127 -1.83 15.54 -1.80
CA VAL A 127 -2.16 16.86 -1.24
C VAL A 127 -0.85 17.60 -1.08
N THR A 128 -0.50 18.42 -2.07
CA THR A 128 0.75 19.19 -2.08
C THR A 128 0.63 20.55 -1.39
N ASP A 129 -0.59 21.07 -1.22
CA ASP A 129 -0.86 22.36 -0.57
C ASP A 129 -1.86 22.17 0.58
N THR A 130 -1.38 22.22 1.83
CA THR A 130 -2.24 22.26 3.02
C THR A 130 -2.49 23.69 3.46
N GLU A 131 -3.42 24.38 2.81
CA GLU A 131 -4.22 25.44 3.43
C GLU A 131 -5.62 24.89 3.71
N SER A 132 -5.76 23.99 4.69
CA SER A 132 -7.09 23.49 5.08
C SER A 132 -7.15 23.14 6.56
N SER A 133 -8.11 23.78 7.24
CA SER A 133 -8.49 23.48 8.61
C SER A 133 -9.32 22.18 8.65
N LEU A 134 -8.66 21.05 8.85
CA LEU A 134 -9.30 19.73 8.93
C LEU A 134 -10.11 19.58 10.24
N LYS A 135 -11.31 19.02 10.14
CA LYS A 135 -12.15 18.64 11.29
C LYS A 135 -12.48 17.16 11.16
N ALA A 136 -11.73 16.32 11.87
CA ALA A 136 -11.95 14.88 11.88
C ALA A 136 -13.26 14.48 12.60
N SER A 137 -13.99 13.53 12.02
CA SER A 137 -15.13 12.84 12.64
C SER A 137 -14.66 11.58 13.39
N PRO A 138 -15.27 11.19 14.54
CA PRO A 138 -14.80 10.05 15.31
C PRO A 138 -15.26 8.72 14.68
N ILE A 139 -14.38 8.10 13.91
CA ILE A 139 -14.50 6.68 13.53
C ILE A 139 -14.15 5.84 14.78
N GLY A 140 -14.96 4.82 15.08
CA GLY A 140 -14.70 3.89 16.19
C GLY A 140 -13.32 3.22 16.10
N PRO A 141 -12.81 2.62 17.18
CA PRO A 141 -11.45 2.07 17.20
C PRO A 141 -11.30 1.01 16.10
N PRO A 142 -10.28 1.12 15.22
CA PRO A 142 -10.10 0.19 14.12
C PRO A 142 -9.83 -1.22 14.65
N LEU A 143 -10.50 -2.23 14.10
CA LEU A 143 -10.11 -3.62 14.29
C LEU A 143 -8.79 -3.84 13.56
N MET A 144 -7.70 -3.99 14.30
CA MET A 144 -6.37 -4.17 13.73
C MET A 144 -6.14 -5.64 13.37
N ALA A 145 -6.12 -5.94 12.06
CA ALA A 145 -5.62 -7.21 11.57
C ALA A 145 -4.09 -7.27 11.67
N ASP A 146 -3.53 -8.46 11.94
CA ASP A 146 -2.08 -8.65 11.87
C ASP A 146 -1.61 -8.61 10.41
N ARG A 147 -0.59 -7.78 10.13
CA ARG A 147 0.05 -7.66 8.81
C ARG A 147 0.52 -9.00 8.28
N ALA A 148 1.05 -9.89 9.13
CA ALA A 148 1.54 -11.20 8.70
C ALA A 148 0.43 -12.09 8.14
N THR A 149 -0.82 -11.87 8.58
CA THR A 149 -1.97 -12.73 8.26
C THR A 149 -2.98 -12.07 7.31
N SER A 150 -2.83 -10.78 7.01
CA SER A 150 -3.75 -10.04 6.14
C SER A 150 -3.09 -9.63 4.81
N PRO A 151 -3.39 -10.33 3.70
CA PRO A 151 -2.97 -9.93 2.36
C PRO A 151 -3.39 -8.51 1.97
N LEU A 152 -4.59 -8.07 2.39
CA LEU A 152 -5.10 -6.73 2.11
C LEU A 152 -4.31 -5.65 2.85
N LEU A 153 -3.86 -5.92 4.08
CA LEU A 153 -2.99 -4.99 4.81
C LEU A 153 -1.59 -4.93 4.19
N GLN A 154 -1.03 -6.07 3.79
CA GLN A 154 0.23 -6.10 3.02
C GLN A 154 0.11 -5.31 1.72
N LEU A 155 -1.03 -5.43 1.02
CA LEU A 155 -1.30 -4.69 -0.20
C LEU A 155 -1.35 -3.17 0.07
N ALA A 156 -2.06 -2.75 1.13
CA ALA A 156 -2.11 -1.34 1.52
C ALA A 156 -0.70 -0.78 1.81
N ASP A 157 0.13 -1.51 2.54
CA ASP A 157 1.52 -1.12 2.82
C ASP A 157 2.37 -1.03 1.56
N ILE A 158 2.21 -1.96 0.62
CA ILE A 158 2.93 -1.96 -0.67
C ILE A 158 2.56 -0.72 -1.49
N VAL A 159 1.26 -0.42 -1.60
CA VAL A 159 0.78 0.78 -2.30
C VAL A 159 1.31 2.04 -1.60
N ALA A 160 1.25 2.11 -0.27
CA ALA A 160 1.76 3.25 0.50
C ALA A 160 3.26 3.47 0.25
N PHE A 161 4.04 2.39 0.20
CA PHE A 161 5.47 2.46 -0.11
C PHE A 161 5.74 3.00 -1.51
N ILE A 162 5.03 2.49 -2.54
CA ILE A 162 5.21 2.93 -3.92
C ILE A 162 4.76 4.39 -4.10
N ALA A 163 3.60 4.76 -3.58
CA ALA A 163 3.09 6.13 -3.63
C ALA A 163 4.04 7.13 -2.95
N LYS A 164 4.61 6.76 -1.80
CA LYS A 164 5.61 7.59 -1.12
C LYS A 164 6.85 7.82 -1.97
N ARG A 165 7.36 6.78 -2.62
CA ARG A 165 8.56 6.90 -3.47
C ARG A 165 8.28 7.70 -4.74
N ALA A 166 7.09 7.55 -5.32
CA ALA A 166 6.64 8.38 -6.44
C ALA A 166 6.52 9.86 -6.03
N ALA A 167 5.94 10.16 -4.86
CA ALA A 167 5.89 11.52 -4.32
C ALA A 167 7.30 12.10 -4.08
N ALA A 168 8.29 11.26 -3.77
CA ALA A 168 9.69 11.64 -3.65
C ALA A 168 10.47 11.63 -4.99
N GLU A 169 9.75 11.57 -6.13
CA GLU A 169 10.30 11.60 -7.50
C GLU A 169 11.38 10.54 -7.76
N LYS A 170 11.21 9.34 -7.20
CA LYS A 170 12.14 8.23 -7.43
C LYS A 170 11.82 7.52 -8.75
N GLU A 171 12.65 7.74 -9.77
CA GLU A 171 12.50 7.20 -11.13
C GLU A 171 12.20 5.68 -11.14
N ASP A 172 12.90 4.91 -10.31
CA ASP A 172 12.76 3.45 -10.20
C ASP A 172 11.39 2.95 -9.70
N THR A 173 10.50 3.85 -9.28
CA THR A 173 9.15 3.53 -8.80
C THR A 173 8.03 4.27 -9.51
N MET A 174 8.35 5.22 -10.40
CA MET A 174 7.34 5.97 -11.15
C MET A 174 6.52 5.04 -12.05
N GLU A 175 7.17 4.12 -12.77
CA GLU A 175 6.47 3.15 -13.62
C GLU A 175 5.51 2.24 -12.82
N LEU A 176 5.90 1.85 -11.60
CA LEU A 176 5.04 1.05 -10.71
C LEU A 176 3.84 1.88 -10.22
N TYR A 177 4.05 3.17 -9.96
CA TYR A 177 3.01 4.09 -9.51
C TYR A 177 2.01 4.41 -10.63
N GLU A 178 2.47 4.64 -11.86
CA GLU A 178 1.60 4.90 -13.02
C GLU A 178 0.60 3.76 -13.25
N ARG A 179 1.01 2.52 -12.99
CA ARG A 179 0.13 1.33 -13.08
C ARG A 179 -0.92 1.23 -11.97
N LEU A 180 -0.69 1.91 -10.84
CA LEU A 180 -1.65 2.01 -9.74
C LEU A 180 -2.71 3.09 -10.00
N LEU A 181 -2.43 4.08 -10.87
CA LEU A 181 -3.36 5.19 -11.15
C LEU A 181 -4.78 4.74 -11.50
N PRO A 182 -5.02 3.68 -12.30
CA PRO A 182 -6.38 3.21 -12.58
C PRO A 182 -7.15 2.73 -11.35
N ALA A 183 -6.48 2.33 -10.27
CA ALA A 183 -7.10 1.91 -9.02
C ALA A 183 -7.40 3.07 -8.05
N PHE A 184 -6.94 4.28 -8.36
CA PHE A 184 -7.24 5.51 -7.60
C PHE A 184 -8.52 6.22 -8.08
N ALA A 185 -9.07 5.81 -9.23
CA ALA A 185 -10.32 6.32 -9.80
C ALA A 185 -11.55 5.62 -9.21
#